data_AF-Q60HR2-F1
#
_entry.id   AF-Q60HR2-F1
#
_cell.length_a   1.000
_cell.length_b   1.000
_cell.length_c   1.000
_cell.angle_alpha   90.00
_cell.angle_beta   90.00
_cell.angle_gamma   90.00
#
_symmetry.space_group_name_H-M   'P 1'
#
loop_
_entity.id
_entity.type
_entity.pdbx_description
1 polymer ?
#
loop_
_entity_poly.entity_id
_entity_poly.type
_entity_poly.pdbx_seq_one_letter_code
_entity_poly.pdbx_strand_id
1 'polypeptide(L)' 'MNPYILATLLLGLGLGTTITFASSHWLLAWMGLEMNTLAIIPLMAQHHHPRAVEATTKYFLTQATAA' A
#
# COMPACT_ATOMS: atom_id res chain seq x y z
N MET A 1 4.97 -16.00 3.42
CA MET A 1 5.31 -15.24 2.20
C MET A 1 6.81 -15.35 1.98
N ASN A 2 7.29 -15.35 0.73
CA ASN A 2 8.72 -15.40 0.44
C ASN A 2 9.42 -14.17 1.05
N PRO A 3 10.57 -14.31 1.76
CA PRO A 3 11.34 -13.18 2.28
C PRO A 3 11.64 -12.08 1.26
N TYR A 4 11.89 -12.45 -0.01
CA TYR A 4 12.12 -11.47 -1.07
C TYR A 4 10.88 -10.63 -1.37
N ILE A 5 9.69 -11.25 -1.40
CA ILE A 5 8.42 -10.53 -1.63
C ILE A 5 8.16 -9.60 -0.44
N LEU A 6 8.37 -10.07 0.79
CA LEU A 6 8.21 -9.25 1.98
C LEU A 6 9.12 -8.02 1.95
N ALA A 7 10.41 -8.21 1.60
CA ALA A 7 11.36 -7.11 1.47
C ALA A 7 10.90 -6.10 0.40
N THR A 8 10.45 -6.55 -0.77
CA THR A 8 9.95 -5.66 -1.82
C THR A 8 8.73 -4.87 -1.39
N LEU A 9 7.79 -5.47 -0.66
CA LEU A 9 6.60 -4.76 -0.16
C LEU A 9 6.97 -3.72 0.91
N LEU A 10 7.85 -4.07 1.86
CA LEU A 10 8.32 -3.14 2.88
C LEU A 10 9.10 -1.96 2.27
N LEU A 11 9.96 -2.23 1.30
CA LEU A 11 10.65 -1.18 0.54
C LEU A 11 9.64 -0.33 -0.26
N GLY A 12 8.61 -0.95 -0.84
CA GLY A 12 7.53 -0.26 -1.53
C GLY A 12 6.79 0.75 -0.64
N LEU A 13 6.53 0.41 0.63
CA LEU A 13 5.96 1.34 1.60
C LEU A 13 6.89 2.53 1.90
N GLY A 14 8.18 2.25 2.11
CA GLY A 14 9.18 3.30 2.31
C GLY A 14 9.34 4.21 1.09
N LEU A 15 9.29 3.65 -0.12
CA LEU A 15 9.38 4.41 -1.36
C LEU A 15 8.12 5.23 -1.62
N GLY A 16 6.93 4.66 -1.44
CA GLY A 16 5.67 5.38 -1.63
C GLY A 16 5.58 6.61 -0.72
N THR A 17 5.89 6.44 0.57
CA THR A 17 5.90 7.55 1.54
C THR A 17 6.94 8.62 1.23
N THR A 18 8.15 8.23 0.84
CA THR A 18 9.21 9.19 0.46
C THR A 18 8.88 9.94 -0.83
N ILE A 19 8.30 9.28 -1.83
CA ILE A 19 7.82 9.93 -3.06
C ILE A 19 6.75 10.95 -2.73
N THR A 20 5.73 10.58 -1.95
CA THR A 20 4.67 11.54 -1.57
C THR A 20 5.24 12.75 -0.83
N PHE A 21 6.13 12.53 0.15
CA PHE A 21 6.73 13.60 0.94
C PHE A 21 7.65 14.52 0.13
N ALA A 22 8.48 13.96 -0.75
CA ALA A 22 9.49 14.70 -1.51
C ALA A 22 8.97 15.26 -2.85
N SER A 23 7.76 14.90 -3.26
CA SER A 23 7.21 15.33 -4.55
C SER A 23 6.86 16.82 -4.57
N SER A 24 7.23 17.48 -5.68
CA SER A 24 6.81 18.84 -6.02
C SER A 24 5.66 18.87 -7.03
N HIS A 25 5.26 17.71 -7.56
CA HIS A 25 4.22 17.57 -8.57
C HIS A 25 3.09 16.69 -8.03
N TRP A 26 1.85 17.18 -8.10
CA TRP A 26 0.67 16.49 -7.58
C TRP A 26 0.49 15.06 -8.10
N LEU A 27 0.73 14.85 -9.41
CA LEU A 27 0.69 13.50 -10.00
C LEU A 27 1.69 12.53 -9.34
N LEU A 28 2.90 12.99 -8.99
CA LEU A 28 3.89 12.16 -8.32
C LEU A 28 3.51 11.91 -6.86
N ALA A 29 2.94 12.92 -6.19
CA ALA A 29 2.41 12.77 -4.84
C ALA A 29 1.34 11.67 -4.79
N TRP A 30 0.41 11.71 -5.75
CA TRP A 30 -0.65 10.73 -5.94
C TRP A 30 -0.10 9.34 -6.26
N MET A 31 0.87 9.21 -7.18
CA MET A 31 1.52 7.92 -7.44
C MET A 31 2.18 7.32 -6.19
N GLY A 32 2.77 8.15 -5.33
CA GLY A 32 3.35 7.70 -4.06
C GLY A 32 2.30 7.15 -3.09
N LEU A 33 1.11 7.77 -3.05
CA LEU A 33 -0.03 7.28 -2.26
C LEU A 33 -0.54 5.95 -2.80
N GLU A 34 -0.69 5.82 -4.12
CA GLU A 34 -1.12 4.57 -4.77
C GLU A 34 -0.12 3.42 -4.59
N MET A 35 1.18 3.74 -4.60
CA MET A 35 2.23 2.75 -4.31
C MET A 35 2.10 2.20 -2.88
N ASN A 36 1.77 3.05 -1.90
CA ASN A 36 1.55 2.63 -0.52
C ASN A 36 0.32 1.73 -0.37
N THR A 37 -0.81 2.07 -1.00
CA THR A 37 -2.02 1.25 -0.97
C THR A 37 -1.79 -0.12 -1.58
N LEU A 38 -1.11 -0.21 -2.71
CA LEU A 38 -0.81 -1.50 -3.34
C LEU A 38 0.17 -2.34 -2.52
N ALA A 39 1.18 -1.71 -1.91
CA ALA A 39 2.18 -2.42 -1.12
C ALA A 39 1.62 -3.00 0.20
N ILE A 40 0.64 -2.34 0.83
CA ILE A 40 0.10 -2.77 2.13
C ILE A 40 -0.96 -3.88 2.02
N ILE A 41 -1.69 -3.98 0.89
CA ILE A 41 -2.77 -4.95 0.70
C ILE A 41 -2.33 -6.41 0.96
N PRO A 42 -1.22 -6.91 0.37
CA PRO A 42 -0.81 -8.29 0.59
C PRO A 42 -0.34 -8.56 2.03
N LEU A 43 0.16 -7.52 2.71
CA LEU A 43 0.57 -7.60 4.12
C LEU A 43 -0.64 -7.70 5.05
N MET A 44 -1.73 -6.96 4.77
CA MET A 44 -2.97 -7.05 5.54
C MET A 44 -3.70 -8.39 5.32
N ALA A 45 -3.71 -8.90 4.09
CA ALA A 45 -4.37 -10.16 3.74
C ALA A 45 -3.47 -11.40 3.92
N GLN A 46 -2.26 -11.26 4.50
CA GLN A 46 -1.30 -12.35 4.64
C GLN A 46 -1.90 -13.56 5.37
N HIS A 47 -2.62 -13.29 6.46
CA HIS A 47 -3.42 -14.30 7.13
C HIS A 47 -4.73 -14.44 6.36
N HIS A 48 -4.95 -15.61 5.75
CA HIS A 48 -6.13 -15.89 4.91
C HIS A 48 -7.41 -16.10 5.74
N HIS A 49 -7.53 -15.38 6.85
CA HIS A 49 -8.70 -15.38 7.71
C HIS A 49 -9.74 -14.40 7.16
N PRO A 50 -11.04 -14.73 7.16
CA PRO A 50 -12.09 -13.87 6.58
C PRO A 50 -12.05 -12.43 7.11
N ARG A 51 -11.80 -12.25 8.42
CA ARG A 51 -11.64 -10.91 9.03
C ARG A 51 -10.50 -10.08 8.44
N ALA A 52 -9.37 -10.71 8.10
CA ALA A 52 -8.23 -10.02 7.51
C ALA A 52 -8.55 -9.59 6.07
N VAL A 53 -9.24 -10.45 5.31
CA VAL A 53 -9.75 -10.12 3.97
C VAL A 53 -10.74 -8.96 4.05
N GLU A 54 -11.73 -9.01 4.95
CA GLU A 54 -12.69 -7.91 5.13
C GLU A 54 -12.02 -6.58 5.50
N ALA A 55 -11.04 -6.60 6.42
CA ALA A 55 -10.28 -5.41 6.80
C ALA A 55 -9.49 -4.85 5.60
N THR A 56 -8.87 -5.72 4.81
CA THR A 56 -8.12 -5.34 3.61
C THR A 56 -9.03 -4.72 2.54
N THR A 57 -10.20 -5.33 2.31
CA THR A 57 -11.20 -4.81 1.36
C THR A 57 -11.73 -3.45 1.80
N LYS A 58 -12.05 -3.28 3.08
CA LYS A 58 -12.49 -1.98 3.63
C LYS A 58 -11.41 -0.92 3.45
N TYR A 59 -10.16 -1.24 3.80
CA TYR A 59 -9.03 -0.35 3.60
C TYR A 59 -8.89 0.07 2.14
N PHE A 60 -8.88 -0.89 1.21
CA PHE A 60 -8.75 -0.61 -0.22
C PHE A 60 -9.84 0.32 -0.74
N LEU A 61 -11.12 0.01 -0.45
CA LEU A 61 -12.23 0.84 -0.93
C LEU A 61 -12.16 2.27 -0.39
N THR A 62 -11.82 2.44 0.90
CA THR A 62 -11.70 3.78 1.49
C THR A 62 -10.56 4.58 0.86
N GLN A 63 -9.40 3.97 0.63
CA GLN A 63 -8.24 4.67 0.08
C GLN A 63 -8.41 4.98 -1.41
N ALA A 64 -8.91 4.03 -2.20
CA ALA A 64 -9.17 4.22 -3.62
C ALA A 64 -10.22 5.30 -3.91
N THR A 65 -11.11 5.59 -2.94
CA THR A 65 -12.08 6.68 -3.05
C THR A 65 -11.52 8.02 -2.56
N ALA A 66 -10.52 7.99 -1.67
CA ALA A 66 -9.93 9.19 -1.09
C ALA A 66 -8.83 9.81 -1.98
N ALA A 67 -8.21 8.98 -2.83
CA ALA A 67 -7.22 9.40 -3.82
C ALA A 67 -7.88 9.95 -5.09
#